data_AF-A0ABD0PYZ3-F1
#
_entry.id   AF-A0ABD0PYZ3-F1
#
_cell.length_a   1.000
_cell.length_b   1.000
_cell.length_c   1.000
_cell.angle_alpha   90.00
_cell.angle_beta   90.00
_cell.angle_gamma   90.00
#
_symmetry.space_group_name_H-M   'P 1'
#
loop_
_entity.id
_entity.type
_entity.pdbx_description
1 polymer ?
#
loop_
_entity_poly.entity_id
_entity_poly.type
_entity_poly.pdbx_seq_one_letter_code
_entity_poly.pdbx_strand_id
1 'polypeptide(L)'
;AFQDVISTAKRYHSLSNIIPQVEAIRKKLNELQHSGNEFAKELAQRLNHHFSKAKENDWLTLSTALDLRHRDIVLSEKGTSARIKKTIIAEMKHLDEDNQGRSFRQPDNFDKALSRYLGKKMLQSNWDPLVFWKFPKDEDWHLSEVARKYLAVVSTAIPADIAFNMEKARLVASRRSSLDPEHLNMMLFLNGNRFLDS
;
A
#
# COMPACT_ATOMS: atom_id res chain seq x y z
N ALA A 1 12.24 26.18 -0.61
CA ALA A 1 12.96 25.87 0.65
C ALA A 1 12.20 24.93 1.61
N PHE A 2 10.90 25.11 1.90
CA PHE A 2 10.07 24.10 2.62
C PHE A 2 9.30 23.16 1.68
N GLN A 3 9.02 23.59 0.45
CA GLN A 3 8.34 22.79 -0.59
C GLN A 3 9.14 21.55 -1.02
N ASP A 4 10.46 21.65 -1.12
CA ASP A 4 11.31 20.55 -1.63
C ASP A 4 11.34 19.32 -0.71
N VAL A 5 11.05 19.53 0.57
CA VAL A 5 10.96 18.47 1.60
C VAL A 5 9.52 17.97 1.76
N ILE A 6 8.51 18.83 1.58
CA ILE A 6 7.10 18.56 1.95
C ILE A 6 6.18 18.33 0.72
N SER A 7 6.71 18.11 -0.47
CA SER A 7 5.96 17.48 -1.57
C SER A 7 5.69 16.00 -1.22
N THR A 8 4.84 15.74 -0.22
CA THR A 8 4.69 14.45 0.47
C THR A 8 3.70 13.50 -0.18
N ALA A 9 2.69 14.02 -0.90
CA ALA A 9 1.58 13.21 -1.41
C ALA A 9 2.00 12.16 -2.47
N LYS A 10 3.14 12.34 -3.16
CA LYS A 10 3.67 11.39 -4.15
C LYS A 10 4.87 10.55 -3.66
N ARG A 11 5.28 10.71 -2.40
CA ARG A 11 6.56 10.16 -1.89
C ARG A 11 6.43 8.87 -1.11
N TYR A 12 5.27 8.59 -0.54
CA TYR A 12 5.05 7.39 0.24
C TYR A 12 4.52 6.26 -0.64
N HIS A 13 5.05 5.06 -0.41
CA HIS A 13 4.60 3.86 -1.07
C HIS A 13 3.52 3.18 -0.22
N SER A 14 2.50 2.63 -0.86
CA SER A 14 1.48 1.82 -0.19
C SER A 14 2.09 0.48 0.28
N LEU A 15 1.51 -0.12 1.32
CA LEU A 15 1.82 -1.50 1.73
C LEU A 15 1.69 -2.51 0.58
N SER A 16 0.86 -2.23 -0.43
CA SER A 16 0.69 -3.08 -1.60
C SER A 16 1.98 -3.31 -2.40
N ASN A 17 3.01 -2.48 -2.20
CA ASN A 17 4.31 -2.62 -2.87
C ASN A 17 5.24 -3.63 -2.17
N ILE A 18 4.98 -4.02 -0.92
CA ILE A 18 5.91 -4.83 -0.12
C ILE A 18 6.03 -6.27 -0.62
N ILE A 19 4.92 -7.01 -0.75
CA ILE A 19 4.96 -8.39 -1.25
C ILE A 19 5.59 -8.45 -2.66
N PRO A 20 5.20 -7.62 -3.64
CA PRO A 20 5.85 -7.60 -4.95
C PRO A 20 7.36 -7.36 -4.89
N GLN A 21 7.82 -6.43 -4.06
CA GLN A 21 9.25 -6.15 -3.90
C GLN A 21 9.99 -7.33 -3.26
N VAL A 22 9.43 -7.96 -2.24
CA VAL A 22 10.01 -9.17 -1.62
C VAL A 22 10.15 -10.28 -2.64
N GLU A 23 9.12 -10.56 -3.45
CA GLU A 23 9.18 -11.60 -4.48
C GLU A 23 10.19 -11.25 -5.59
N ALA A 24 10.27 -9.97 -5.99
CA ALA A 24 11.26 -9.52 -6.97
C ALA A 24 12.70 -9.66 -6.46
N ILE A 25 12.95 -9.29 -5.20
CA ILE A 25 14.27 -9.45 -4.56
C ILE A 25 14.59 -10.94 -4.43
N ARG A 26 13.64 -11.77 -3.95
CA ARG A 26 13.83 -13.22 -3.82
C ARG A 26 14.21 -13.85 -5.16
N LYS A 27 13.52 -13.49 -6.25
CA LYS A 27 13.85 -13.96 -7.60
C LYS A 27 15.29 -13.61 -8.00
N LYS A 28 15.68 -12.34 -7.85
CA LYS A 28 17.05 -11.88 -8.19
C LYS A 28 18.12 -12.55 -7.34
N LEU A 29 17.88 -12.71 -6.04
CA LEU A 29 18.82 -13.38 -5.14
C LEU A 29 18.97 -14.85 -5.50
N ASN A 30 17.89 -15.52 -5.90
CA ASN A 30 17.97 -16.90 -6.37
C ASN A 30 18.81 -16.98 -7.64
N GLU A 31 18.62 -16.09 -8.62
CA GLU A 31 19.45 -16.04 -9.85
C GLU A 31 20.95 -15.88 -9.52
N LEU A 32 21.30 -14.95 -8.62
CA LEU A 32 22.69 -14.70 -8.21
C LEU A 32 23.31 -15.84 -7.38
N GLN A 33 22.51 -16.62 -6.66
CA GLN A 33 23.03 -17.79 -5.93
C GLN A 33 23.54 -18.87 -6.89
N HIS A 34 22.92 -19.02 -8.07
CA HIS A 34 23.36 -20.00 -9.06
C HIS A 34 24.74 -19.65 -9.65
N SER A 35 25.20 -18.40 -9.54
CA SER A 35 26.55 -18.00 -9.93
C SER A 35 27.59 -18.12 -8.81
N GLY A 36 27.24 -18.77 -7.68
CA GLY A 36 28.16 -18.98 -6.54
C GLY A 36 28.32 -17.76 -5.63
N ASN A 37 27.38 -16.80 -5.67
CA ASN A 37 27.45 -15.60 -4.85
C ASN A 37 27.00 -15.87 -3.39
N GLU A 38 27.97 -16.08 -2.49
CA GLU A 38 27.70 -16.32 -1.07
C GLU A 38 27.02 -15.13 -0.37
N PHE A 39 27.28 -13.89 -0.79
CA PHE A 39 26.58 -12.73 -0.25
C PHE A 39 25.09 -12.74 -0.60
N ALA A 40 24.74 -13.14 -1.84
CA ALA A 40 23.35 -13.28 -2.25
C ALA A 40 22.62 -14.37 -1.45
N LYS A 41 23.32 -15.45 -1.09
CA LYS A 41 22.81 -16.53 -0.22
C LYS A 41 22.53 -16.04 1.20
N GLU A 42 23.47 -15.35 1.83
CA GLU A 42 23.28 -14.74 3.16
C GLU A 42 22.11 -13.74 3.15
N LEU A 43 22.05 -12.88 2.12
CA LEU A 43 20.96 -11.92 1.99
C LEU A 43 19.60 -12.60 1.78
N ALA A 44 19.55 -13.71 1.04
CA ALA A 44 18.32 -14.49 0.86
C ALA A 44 17.85 -15.14 2.17
N GLN A 45 18.77 -15.63 3.00
CA GLN A 45 18.45 -16.16 4.32
C GLN A 45 17.82 -15.08 5.22
N ARG A 46 18.41 -13.88 5.25
CA ARG A 46 17.85 -12.74 6.01
C ARG A 46 16.50 -12.29 5.48
N LEU A 47 16.35 -12.20 4.16
CA LEU A 47 15.07 -11.85 3.54
C LEU A 47 13.98 -12.85 3.95
N ASN A 48 14.28 -14.15 3.93
CA ASN A 48 13.34 -15.18 4.33
C ASN A 48 13.06 -15.16 5.85
N HIS A 49 14.06 -14.86 6.68
CA HIS A 49 13.85 -14.72 8.12
C HIS A 49 12.80 -13.64 8.42
N HIS A 50 12.88 -12.48 7.77
CA HIS A 50 11.95 -11.37 8.03
C HIS A 50 10.64 -11.44 7.24
N PHE A 51 10.64 -11.99 6.02
CA PHE A 51 9.50 -11.91 5.09
C PHE A 51 8.92 -13.27 4.66
N SER A 52 9.33 -14.38 5.27
CA SER A 52 8.72 -15.71 5.01
C SER A 52 7.21 -15.70 5.20
N LYS A 53 6.72 -15.00 6.24
CA LYS A 53 5.30 -14.90 6.59
C LYS A 53 4.59 -13.67 6.01
N ALA A 54 5.18 -12.99 5.04
CA ALA A 54 4.57 -11.79 4.46
C ALA A 54 3.18 -12.07 3.86
N LYS A 55 2.98 -13.26 3.27
CA LYS A 55 1.69 -13.72 2.74
C LYS A 55 0.72 -14.24 3.81
N GLU A 56 1.11 -14.30 5.08
CA GLU A 56 0.21 -14.61 6.21
C GLU A 56 -0.36 -13.33 6.84
N ASN A 57 0.26 -12.17 6.57
CA ASN A 57 -0.19 -10.89 7.11
C ASN A 57 -1.35 -10.32 6.28
N ASP A 58 -2.50 -10.10 6.93
CA ASP A 58 -3.71 -9.60 6.25
C ASP A 58 -3.54 -8.18 5.70
N TRP A 59 -2.86 -7.27 6.40
CA TRP A 59 -2.61 -5.92 5.89
C TRP A 59 -1.79 -5.93 4.60
N LEU A 60 -0.73 -6.75 4.53
CA LEU A 60 0.09 -6.89 3.33
C LEU A 60 -0.67 -7.57 2.20
N THR A 61 -1.40 -8.65 2.50
CA THR A 61 -2.10 -9.42 1.47
C THR A 61 -3.34 -8.72 0.93
N LEU A 62 -4.16 -8.09 1.79
CA LEU A 62 -5.33 -7.32 1.38
C LEU A 62 -4.93 -6.07 0.59
N SER A 63 -3.94 -5.31 1.05
CA SER A 63 -3.44 -4.16 0.29
C SER A 63 -2.89 -4.58 -1.08
N THR A 64 -2.13 -5.67 -1.14
CA THR A 64 -1.60 -6.20 -2.42
C THR A 64 -2.71 -6.73 -3.33
N ALA A 65 -3.73 -7.41 -2.77
CA ALA A 65 -4.85 -7.94 -3.53
C ALA A 65 -5.76 -6.84 -4.11
N LEU A 66 -5.89 -5.71 -3.41
CA LEU A 66 -6.72 -4.56 -3.80
C LEU A 66 -5.97 -3.57 -4.70
N ASP A 67 -4.70 -3.82 -4.98
CA ASP A 67 -3.90 -3.09 -5.97
C ASP A 67 -3.92 -3.82 -7.32
N LEU A 68 -4.60 -3.25 -8.32
CA LEU A 68 -4.69 -3.84 -9.67
C LEU A 68 -3.36 -4.05 -10.38
N ARG A 69 -2.25 -3.46 -9.90
CA ARG A 69 -0.91 -3.69 -10.43
C ARG A 69 -0.29 -4.99 -9.91
N HIS A 70 -0.74 -5.45 -8.73
CA HIS A 70 -0.08 -6.51 -7.98
C HIS A 70 -1.01 -7.66 -7.57
N ARG A 71 -2.33 -7.50 -7.76
CA ARG A 71 -3.39 -8.44 -7.37
C ARG A 71 -3.02 -9.91 -7.57
N ASP A 72 -2.51 -10.27 -8.74
CA ASP A 72 -2.30 -11.67 -9.13
C ASP A 72 -1.14 -12.33 -8.34
N ILE A 73 -0.24 -11.54 -7.74
CA ILE A 73 0.89 -12.04 -6.93
C ILE A 73 0.39 -12.82 -5.70
N VAL A 74 -0.67 -12.33 -5.05
CA VAL A 74 -1.26 -12.98 -3.87
C VAL A 74 -2.44 -13.89 -4.19
N LEU A 75 -3.09 -13.70 -5.34
CA LEU A 75 -4.25 -14.50 -5.75
C LEU A 75 -3.90 -15.76 -6.56
N SER A 76 -2.64 -15.92 -6.97
CA SER A 76 -2.14 -17.11 -7.68
C SER A 76 -2.14 -18.38 -6.81
N GLU A 77 -1.93 -18.24 -5.50
CA GLU A 77 -1.96 -19.36 -4.55
C GLU A 77 -3.40 -19.66 -4.09
N LYS A 78 -3.88 -20.88 -4.34
CA LYS A 78 -5.29 -21.25 -4.09
C LYS A 78 -5.74 -21.00 -2.64
N GLY A 79 -4.93 -21.38 -1.65
CA GLY A 79 -5.24 -21.21 -0.23
C GLY A 79 -5.30 -19.73 0.19
N THR A 80 -4.26 -18.97 -0.18
CA THR A 80 -4.14 -17.53 0.06
C THR A 80 -5.29 -16.76 -0.59
N SER A 81 -5.61 -17.09 -1.84
CA SER A 81 -6.70 -16.49 -2.63
C SER A 81 -8.07 -16.67 -1.98
N ALA A 82 -8.40 -17.88 -1.52
CA ALA A 82 -9.67 -18.15 -0.85
C ALA A 82 -9.82 -17.36 0.47
N ARG A 83 -8.75 -17.31 1.28
CA ARG A 83 -8.72 -16.53 2.52
C ARG A 83 -8.94 -15.05 2.25
N ILE A 84 -8.15 -14.46 1.36
CA ILE A 84 -8.22 -13.03 1.01
C ILE A 84 -9.61 -12.65 0.51
N LYS A 85 -10.19 -13.42 -0.42
CA LYS A 85 -11.53 -13.13 -0.95
C LYS A 85 -12.59 -13.15 0.14
N LYS A 86 -12.54 -14.15 1.04
CA LYS A 86 -13.45 -14.24 2.20
C LYS A 86 -13.29 -13.03 3.12
N THR A 87 -12.06 -12.61 3.41
CA THR A 87 -11.79 -11.45 4.27
C THR A 87 -12.28 -10.15 3.64
N ILE A 88 -12.07 -9.93 2.34
CA ILE A 88 -12.59 -8.73 1.64
C ILE A 88 -14.12 -8.66 1.72
N ILE A 89 -14.81 -9.79 1.54
CA ILE A 89 -16.28 -9.85 1.66
C ILE A 89 -16.72 -9.55 3.11
N ALA A 90 -16.02 -10.09 4.11
CA ALA A 90 -16.32 -9.81 5.51
C ALA A 90 -16.14 -8.33 5.86
N GLU A 91 -15.08 -7.68 5.34
CA GLU A 91 -14.85 -6.25 5.50
C GLU A 91 -15.95 -5.39 4.87
N MET A 92 -16.41 -5.74 3.66
CA MET A 92 -17.53 -5.04 3.02
C MET A 92 -18.84 -5.18 3.81
N LYS A 93 -19.10 -6.37 4.38
CA LYS A 93 -20.27 -6.61 5.26
C LYS A 93 -20.21 -5.76 6.52
N HIS A 94 -19.06 -5.73 7.19
CA HIS A 94 -18.86 -4.91 8.39
C HIS A 94 -19.06 -3.42 8.09
N LEU A 95 -18.52 -2.93 6.96
CA LEU A 95 -18.74 -1.55 6.53
C LEU A 95 -20.21 -1.24 6.23
N ASP A 96 -20.97 -2.20 5.72
CA ASP A 96 -22.40 -2.03 5.47
C ASP A 96 -23.19 -1.94 6.78
N GLU A 97 -22.93 -2.85 7.71
CA GLU A 97 -23.52 -2.87 9.05
C GLU A 97 -23.25 -1.55 9.81
N ASP A 98 -22.01 -1.06 9.78
CA ASP A 98 -21.62 0.22 10.41
C ASP A 98 -22.32 1.44 9.79
N ASN A 99 -22.72 1.35 8.52
CA ASN A 99 -23.32 2.46 7.77
C ASN A 99 -24.86 2.43 7.71
N GLN A 100 -25.51 1.44 8.33
CA GLN A 100 -26.97 1.38 8.40
C GLN A 100 -27.53 2.65 9.09
N GLY A 101 -28.09 3.55 8.28
CA GLY A 101 -28.65 4.84 8.70
C GLY A 101 -27.98 6.09 8.08
N ARG A 102 -26.87 5.97 7.34
CA ARG A 102 -26.17 7.12 6.72
C ARG A 102 -26.06 7.07 5.19
N SER A 103 -26.31 5.92 4.57
CA SER A 103 -26.11 5.72 3.13
C SER A 103 -27.43 5.42 2.42
N PHE A 104 -27.69 6.13 1.31
CA PHE A 104 -28.76 5.79 0.35
C PHE A 104 -28.35 4.67 -0.62
N ARG A 105 -27.09 4.22 -0.55
CA ARG A 105 -26.54 3.21 -1.48
C ARG A 105 -26.80 1.82 -0.93
N GLN A 106 -27.59 1.04 -1.65
CA GLN A 106 -27.73 -0.38 -1.34
C GLN A 106 -26.52 -1.14 -1.89
N PRO A 107 -25.89 -2.03 -1.10
CA PRO A 107 -24.87 -2.92 -1.63
C PRO A 107 -25.47 -3.81 -2.73
N ASP A 108 -24.81 -3.88 -3.89
CA ASP A 108 -24.97 -5.04 -4.76
C ASP A 108 -24.42 -6.28 -4.04
N ASN A 109 -24.69 -7.46 -4.58
CA ASN A 109 -24.09 -8.70 -4.09
C ASN A 109 -22.56 -8.57 -4.02
N PHE A 110 -22.00 -8.63 -2.81
CA PHE A 110 -20.57 -8.48 -2.53
C PHE A 110 -19.68 -9.44 -3.33
N ASP A 111 -20.14 -10.68 -3.55
CA ASP A 111 -19.44 -11.65 -4.39
C ASP A 111 -19.38 -11.20 -5.86
N LYS A 112 -20.44 -10.55 -6.37
CA LYS A 112 -20.45 -9.99 -7.73
C LYS A 112 -19.51 -8.79 -7.84
N ALA A 113 -19.52 -7.88 -6.87
CA ALA A 113 -18.60 -6.74 -6.84
C ALA A 113 -17.14 -7.20 -6.85
N LEU A 114 -16.80 -8.16 -5.99
CA LEU A 114 -15.47 -8.75 -5.98
C LEU A 114 -15.16 -9.46 -7.31
N SER A 115 -16.09 -10.23 -7.87
CA SER A 115 -15.88 -10.92 -9.14
C SER A 115 -15.64 -9.96 -10.30
N ARG A 116 -16.37 -8.83 -10.38
CA ARG A 116 -16.12 -7.76 -11.37
C ARG A 116 -14.72 -7.20 -11.23
N TYR A 117 -14.29 -6.91 -10.00
CA TYR A 117 -12.94 -6.42 -9.73
C TYR A 117 -11.86 -7.41 -10.18
N LEU A 118 -12.01 -8.69 -9.84
CA LEU A 118 -11.08 -9.75 -10.23
C LEU A 118 -11.01 -9.94 -11.75
N GLY A 119 -12.08 -9.64 -12.48
CA GLY A 119 -12.12 -9.66 -13.93
C GLY A 119 -11.47 -8.45 -14.63
N LYS A 120 -11.09 -7.39 -13.89
CA LYS A 120 -10.46 -6.20 -14.50
C LYS A 120 -9.04 -6.52 -14.99
N LYS A 121 -8.64 -5.89 -16.10
CA LYS A 121 -7.28 -5.96 -16.64
C LYS A 121 -6.30 -5.32 -15.65
N MET A 122 -5.11 -5.92 -15.50
CA MET A 122 -4.05 -5.35 -14.67
C MET A 122 -3.60 -3.99 -15.21
N LEU A 123 -3.34 -3.06 -14.29
CA LEU A 123 -2.84 -1.72 -14.62
C LEU A 123 -1.32 -1.72 -14.81
N GLN A 124 -0.81 -0.70 -15.49
CA GLN A 124 0.63 -0.47 -15.59
C GLN A 124 1.22 -0.03 -14.24
N SER A 125 2.51 -0.31 -14.04
CA SER A 125 3.21 -0.13 -12.76
C SER A 125 3.21 1.33 -12.24
N ASN A 126 3.17 2.31 -13.13
CA ASN A 126 3.22 3.74 -12.79
C ASN A 126 1.91 4.35 -12.30
N TRP A 127 0.81 3.58 -12.29
CA TRP A 127 -0.48 4.08 -11.82
C TRP A 127 -0.57 4.15 -10.28
N ASP A 128 -1.30 5.15 -9.80
CA ASP A 128 -1.64 5.28 -8.38
C ASP A 128 -2.89 4.43 -8.08
N PRO A 129 -2.81 3.43 -7.19
CA PRO A 129 -3.94 2.57 -6.87
C PRO A 129 -5.07 3.32 -6.15
N LEU A 130 -4.79 4.41 -5.41
CA LEU A 130 -5.83 5.21 -4.76
C LEU A 130 -6.64 6.03 -5.76
N VAL A 131 -6.02 6.46 -6.87
CA VAL A 131 -6.73 7.13 -7.96
C VAL A 131 -7.76 6.20 -8.59
N PHE A 132 -7.42 4.92 -8.76
CA PHE A 132 -8.36 3.92 -9.26
C PHE A 132 -9.61 3.77 -8.38
N TRP A 133 -9.46 3.85 -7.06
CA TRP A 133 -10.55 3.70 -6.08
C TRP A 133 -11.22 5.02 -5.67
N LYS A 134 -10.87 6.15 -6.30
CA LYS A 134 -11.33 7.49 -5.89
C LYS A 134 -12.82 7.74 -6.20
N PHE A 135 -13.28 7.31 -7.37
CA PHE A 135 -14.65 7.54 -7.85
C PHE A 135 -15.33 6.23 -8.21
N PRO A 136 -15.79 5.47 -7.20
CA PRO A 136 -16.41 4.19 -7.45
C PRO A 136 -17.81 4.35 -8.02
N LYS A 137 -18.21 3.41 -8.87
CA LYS A 137 -19.62 3.19 -9.17
C LYS A 137 -20.34 2.76 -7.90
N ASP A 138 -21.65 3.02 -7.81
CA ASP A 138 -22.45 2.63 -6.63
C ASP A 138 -22.31 1.14 -6.33
N GLU A 139 -22.28 0.29 -7.36
CA GLU A 139 -22.13 -1.17 -7.25
C GLU A 139 -20.77 -1.64 -6.67
N ASP A 140 -19.73 -0.80 -6.72
CA ASP A 140 -18.38 -1.11 -6.25
C ASP A 140 -18.00 -0.25 -5.02
N TRP A 141 -18.95 0.49 -4.44
CA TRP A 141 -18.67 1.47 -3.37
C TRP A 141 -18.03 0.82 -2.13
N HIS A 142 -18.64 -0.22 -1.56
CA HIS A 142 -18.11 -0.90 -0.38
C HIS A 142 -16.70 -1.46 -0.63
N LEU A 143 -16.48 -2.10 -1.80
CA LEU A 143 -15.16 -2.61 -2.16
C LEU A 143 -14.12 -1.50 -2.24
N SER A 144 -14.52 -0.32 -2.70
CA SER A 144 -13.65 0.84 -2.84
C SER A 144 -13.30 1.48 -1.50
N GLU A 145 -14.22 1.48 -0.54
CA GLU A 145 -13.94 1.88 0.85
C GLU A 145 -12.93 0.91 1.49
N VAL A 146 -13.14 -0.41 1.35
CA VAL A 146 -12.18 -1.43 1.83
C VAL A 146 -10.81 -1.21 1.17
N ALA A 147 -10.78 -1.04 -0.14
CA ALA A 147 -9.53 -0.80 -0.87
C ALA A 147 -8.80 0.44 -0.36
N ARG A 148 -9.49 1.57 -0.18
CA ARG A 148 -8.88 2.79 0.35
C ARG A 148 -8.35 2.61 1.77
N LYS A 149 -9.08 1.90 2.64
CA LYS A 149 -8.62 1.57 4.01
C LYS A 149 -7.26 0.88 4.01
N TYR A 150 -7.08 -0.13 3.17
CA TYR A 150 -5.84 -0.92 3.12
C TYR A 150 -4.73 -0.24 2.29
N LEU A 151 -5.07 0.45 1.21
CA LEU A 151 -4.10 1.08 0.30
C LEU A 151 -3.54 2.40 0.84
N ALA A 152 -4.28 3.12 1.68
CA ALA A 152 -3.84 4.37 2.27
C ALA A 152 -2.71 4.19 3.30
N VAL A 153 -2.49 2.97 3.79
CA VAL A 153 -1.41 2.68 4.74
C VAL A 153 -0.07 2.73 4.02
N VAL A 154 0.82 3.60 4.52
CA VAL A 154 2.17 3.78 4.00
C VAL A 154 3.10 2.67 4.48
N SER A 155 4.04 2.27 3.63
CA SER A 155 4.96 1.17 3.91
C SER A 155 6.18 1.57 4.74
N THR A 156 6.52 2.85 4.77
CA THR A 156 7.69 3.35 5.49
C THR A 156 7.36 4.63 6.26
N ALA A 157 7.99 4.80 7.43
CA ALA A 157 7.85 6.01 8.26
C ALA A 157 8.55 7.24 7.63
N ILE A 158 9.50 7.00 6.71
CA ILE A 158 10.23 8.03 5.97
C ILE A 158 10.25 7.61 4.49
N PRO A 159 9.99 8.53 3.54
CA PRO A 159 10.11 8.25 2.11
C PRO A 159 11.51 7.78 1.73
N ALA A 160 11.60 6.88 0.75
CA ALA A 160 12.88 6.32 0.31
C ALA A 160 13.84 7.41 -0.21
N ASP A 161 13.35 8.42 -0.92
CA ASP A 161 14.18 9.50 -1.45
C ASP A 161 14.76 10.44 -0.38
N ILE A 162 14.22 10.38 0.85
CA ILE A 162 14.77 11.03 2.04
C ILE A 162 15.68 10.06 2.78
N ALA A 163 15.24 8.82 3.02
CA ALA A 163 16.00 7.82 3.77
C ALA A 163 17.37 7.53 3.14
N PHE A 164 17.47 7.52 1.81
CA PHE A 164 18.71 7.25 1.08
C PHE A 164 19.45 8.50 0.60
N ASN A 165 18.99 9.70 0.94
CA ASN A 165 19.69 10.95 0.63
C ASN A 165 20.15 11.62 1.93
N MET A 166 21.46 11.53 2.20
CA MET A 166 22.05 11.99 3.45
C MET A 166 21.84 13.50 3.69
N GLU A 167 21.93 14.32 2.64
CA GLU A 167 21.72 15.76 2.74
C GLU A 167 20.26 16.08 3.10
N LYS A 168 19.29 15.47 2.39
CA LYS A 168 17.86 15.62 2.70
C LYS A 168 17.52 15.09 4.08
N ALA A 169 18.05 13.93 4.47
CA ALA A 169 17.84 13.35 5.79
C ALA A 169 18.36 14.26 6.90
N ARG A 170 19.59 14.80 6.76
CA ARG A 170 20.20 15.73 7.72
C ARG A 170 19.41 17.03 7.80
N LEU A 171 18.96 17.55 6.66
CA LEU A 171 18.12 18.75 6.61
C LEU A 171 16.78 18.52 7.35
N VAL A 172 16.12 17.38 7.13
CA VAL A 172 14.88 17.02 7.85
C VAL A 172 15.14 16.89 9.35
N ALA A 173 16.19 16.18 9.75
CA ALA A 173 16.55 15.99 11.16
C ALA A 173 16.85 17.32 11.86
N SER A 174 17.70 18.16 11.24
CA SER A 174 18.07 19.47 11.78
C SER A 174 16.87 20.40 11.93
N ARG A 175 15.92 20.36 10.98
CA ARG A 175 14.68 21.15 11.09
C ARG A 175 13.76 20.63 12.19
N ARG A 176 13.64 19.31 12.33
CA ARG A 176 12.86 18.68 13.40
C ARG A 176 13.43 19.00 14.79
N SER A 177 14.75 19.13 14.92
CA SER A 177 15.41 19.46 16.19
C SER A 177 15.41 20.95 16.54
N SER A 178 15.01 21.83 15.61
CA SER A 178 15.07 23.29 15.80
C SER A 178 13.72 23.92 16.14
N LEU A 179 12.66 23.13 16.20
CA LEU A 179 11.29 23.59 16.47
C LEU A 179 10.72 22.82 17.65
N ASP A 180 9.94 23.51 18.47
CA ASP A 180 9.11 22.86 19.47
C ASP A 180 8.08 21.92 18.77
N PRO A 181 7.73 20.76 19.35
CA PRO A 181 6.80 19.80 18.76
C PRO A 181 5.48 20.41 18.29
N GLU A 182 4.93 21.40 18.98
CA GLU A 182 3.65 22.04 18.59
C GLU A 182 3.78 22.79 17.25
N HIS A 183 4.82 23.61 17.13
CA HIS A 183 5.10 24.39 15.92
C HIS A 183 5.47 23.49 14.74
N LEU A 184 6.22 22.41 15.00
CA LEU A 184 6.53 21.40 14.00
C LEU A 184 5.26 20.72 13.47
N ASN A 185 4.34 20.33 14.36
CA ASN A 185 3.10 19.66 13.97
C ASN A 185 2.20 20.59 13.13
N MET A 186 2.04 21.84 13.57
CA MET A 186 1.29 22.85 12.81
C MET A 186 1.92 23.11 11.43
N MET A 187 3.25 23.18 11.37
CA MET A 187 3.96 23.35 10.11
C MET A 187 3.79 22.15 9.16
N LEU A 188 3.87 20.93 9.67
CA LEU A 188 3.66 19.71 8.89
C LEU A 188 2.21 19.65 8.36
N PHE A 189 1.23 19.99 9.20
CA PHE A 189 -0.18 20.06 8.83
C PHE A 189 -0.42 21.08 7.70
N LEU A 190 0.05 22.33 7.87
CA LEU A 190 -0.14 23.39 6.88
C LEU A 190 0.52 23.05 5.54
N ASN A 191 1.73 22.51 5.56
CA ASN A 191 2.41 22.14 4.32
C ASN A 191 1.81 20.88 3.66
N GLY A 192 1.30 19.94 4.44
CA GLY A 192 0.62 18.74 3.92
C GLY A 192 -0.71 19.06 3.24
N ASN A 193 -1.41 20.10 3.67
CA ASN A 193 -2.72 20.51 3.14
C ASN A 193 -2.64 21.61 2.08
N ARG A 194 -1.44 21.99 1.63
CA ARG A 194 -1.23 23.09 0.67
C ARG A 194 -1.76 22.79 -0.75
N PHE A 195 -2.44 21.67 -0.96
CA PHE A 195 -3.07 21.27 -2.23
C PHE A 195 -4.46 21.88 -2.47
N LEU A 196 -4.93 22.82 -1.63
CA LEU A 196 -6.22 23.48 -1.81
C LEU A 196 -6.19 24.74 -2.69
N ASP A 197 -5.02 25.19 -3.13
CA ASP A 197 -4.87 26.32 -4.05
C ASP A 197 -4.02 25.92 -5.28
N SER A 198 -4.62 25.20 -6.22
CA SER A 198 -4.18 25.15 -7.64
C SER A 198 -5.22 24.45 -8.52
#